data_AF-A0A1B8ZPH5-F1
#
_entry.id   AF-A0A1B8ZPH5-F1
#
_cell.length_a   1.000
_cell.length_b   1.000
_cell.length_c   1.000
_cell.angle_alpha   90.00
_cell.angle_beta   90.00
_cell.angle_gamma   90.00
#
_symmetry.space_group_name_H-M   'P 1'
#
loop_
_entity.id
_entity.type
_entity.pdbx_description
1 polymer ?
#
loop_
_entity_poly.entity_id
_entity_poly.type
_entity_poly.pdbx_seq_one_letter_code
_entity_poly.pdbx_strand_id
1 'polypeptide(L)'
;MKKVTFMVSFCLSVSTFSQVGINTTKPHASLDVVGKPANPAFYDGIIAPRITGNQLSDKTYTSSQKGAIVYVTSAANNPTVQTKNVKEEGYYYFDGSIWVRFSSALDSTTYSGSGIYAKIREGSGSVLDDDHTIILKGNITLPPPGGKNINRILVLCTANSGGKLISSSSGSQIYLPLHGPTPSTIVNPNTNKCLTFHSKGNYWYITSSY
;
A
#
# COMPACT_ATOMS: atom_id res chain seq x y z
N MET A 1 -39.11 -36.92 -62.90
CA MET A 1 -39.63 -36.15 -61.75
C MET A 1 -38.44 -35.67 -60.93
N LYS A 2 -37.98 -34.45 -61.22
CA LYS A 2 -36.86 -33.75 -60.59
C LYS A 2 -37.40 -32.35 -60.28
N LYS A 3 -36.96 -31.70 -59.20
CA LYS A 3 -37.22 -30.28 -58.82
C LYS A 3 -38.18 -30.01 -57.64
N VAL A 4 -38.10 -30.73 -56.52
CA VAL A 4 -38.71 -30.23 -55.25
C VAL A 4 -37.76 -30.26 -54.05
N THR A 5 -36.61 -30.93 -54.13
CA THR A 5 -35.70 -31.11 -52.98
C THR A 5 -34.61 -30.03 -52.85
N PHE A 6 -34.92 -28.74 -53.07
CA PHE A 6 -33.93 -27.67 -52.86
C PHE A 6 -34.41 -26.48 -52.00
N MET A 7 -35.66 -26.49 -51.54
CA MET A 7 -36.27 -25.33 -50.85
C MET A 7 -36.60 -25.60 -49.37
N VAL A 8 -35.82 -26.46 -48.70
CA VAL A 8 -35.94 -26.68 -47.23
C VAL A 8 -34.64 -26.34 -46.48
N SER A 9 -33.57 -25.93 -47.19
CA SER A 9 -32.26 -25.75 -46.57
C SER A 9 -32.01 -24.35 -45.94
N PHE A 10 -32.97 -23.41 -45.99
CA PHE A 10 -32.63 -21.98 -45.84
C PHE A 10 -32.96 -21.29 -44.50
N CYS A 11 -33.44 -21.96 -43.45
CA CYS A 11 -33.80 -21.25 -42.21
C CYS A 11 -33.47 -22.02 -40.91
N LEU A 12 -32.19 -22.31 -40.68
CA LEU A 12 -31.69 -22.63 -39.34
C LEU A 12 -30.60 -21.64 -38.96
N SER A 13 -30.99 -20.39 -38.69
CA SER A 13 -30.14 -19.44 -37.97
C SER A 13 -30.10 -19.86 -36.50
N VAL A 14 -29.26 -20.83 -36.16
CA VAL A 14 -28.97 -21.17 -34.77
C VAL A 14 -28.18 -20.02 -34.14
N SER A 15 -28.81 -19.32 -33.21
CA SER A 15 -28.14 -18.33 -32.37
C SER A 15 -27.19 -19.09 -31.43
N THR A 16 -25.89 -19.11 -31.72
CA THR A 16 -24.90 -19.66 -30.80
C THR A 16 -24.51 -18.58 -29.80
N PHE A 17 -24.54 -18.90 -28.51
CA PHE A 17 -24.01 -18.03 -27.47
C PHE A 17 -22.47 -18.05 -27.56
N SER A 18 -21.84 -16.88 -27.63
CA SER A 18 -20.39 -16.71 -27.90
C SER A 18 -19.48 -16.90 -26.68
N GLN A 19 -19.86 -17.77 -25.75
CA GLN A 19 -19.07 -18.08 -24.56
C GLN A 19 -17.91 -19.02 -24.91
N VAL A 20 -16.71 -18.68 -24.46
CA VAL A 20 -15.48 -19.45 -24.72
C VAL A 20 -15.17 -20.32 -23.51
N GLY A 21 -15.32 -21.64 -23.67
CA GLY A 21 -14.85 -22.62 -22.69
C GLY A 21 -13.50 -23.19 -23.11
N ILE A 22 -12.51 -23.17 -22.21
CA ILE A 22 -11.24 -23.90 -22.36
C ILE A 22 -11.25 -25.03 -21.35
N ASN A 23 -11.13 -26.27 -21.86
CA ASN A 23 -11.20 -27.49 -21.05
C ASN A 23 -12.54 -27.67 -20.30
N THR A 24 -13.62 -27.06 -20.78
CA THR A 24 -15.02 -27.28 -20.35
C THR A 24 -15.98 -27.18 -21.53
N THR A 25 -17.00 -28.04 -21.59
CA THR A 25 -18.08 -27.99 -22.59
C THR A 25 -19.28 -27.18 -22.13
N LYS A 26 -19.31 -26.76 -20.87
CA LYS A 26 -20.38 -25.99 -20.25
C LYS A 26 -19.78 -24.78 -19.51
N PRO A 27 -19.30 -23.76 -20.22
CA PRO A 27 -18.70 -22.59 -19.60
C PRO A 27 -19.73 -21.83 -18.75
N HIS A 28 -19.30 -21.37 -17.57
CA HIS A 28 -20.12 -20.59 -16.63
C HIS A 28 -19.87 -19.08 -16.70
N ALA A 29 -18.98 -18.62 -17.58
CA ALA A 29 -18.66 -17.22 -17.82
C ALA A 29 -18.34 -17.00 -19.31
N SER A 30 -18.20 -15.73 -19.72
CA SER A 30 -17.84 -15.39 -21.11
C SER A 30 -16.50 -16.01 -21.55
N LEU A 31 -15.56 -16.15 -20.61
CA LEU A 31 -14.37 -16.99 -20.72
C LEU A 31 -14.29 -17.86 -19.45
N ASP A 32 -14.36 -19.18 -19.61
CA ASP A 32 -14.24 -20.14 -18.51
C ASP A 32 -13.09 -21.11 -18.81
N VAL A 33 -12.10 -21.16 -17.93
CA VAL A 33 -10.89 -21.98 -18.08
C VAL A 33 -10.82 -22.94 -16.91
N VAL A 34 -11.11 -24.22 -17.17
CA VAL A 34 -11.06 -25.26 -16.15
C VAL A 34 -9.68 -25.93 -16.16
N GLY A 35 -9.03 -26.00 -15.00
CA GLY A 35 -7.70 -26.62 -14.85
C GLY A 35 -7.71 -28.14 -14.73
N LYS A 36 -6.52 -28.75 -14.60
CA LYS A 36 -6.30 -30.16 -14.25
C LYS A 36 -5.30 -30.28 -13.08
N PRO A 37 -5.67 -29.87 -11.86
CA PRO A 37 -4.73 -29.67 -10.74
C PRO A 37 -3.99 -30.92 -10.27
N ALA A 38 -4.50 -32.12 -10.58
CA ALA A 38 -3.84 -33.38 -10.24
C ALA A 38 -2.79 -33.84 -11.28
N ASN A 39 -2.74 -33.22 -12.46
CA ASN A 39 -1.80 -33.59 -13.53
C ASN A 39 -0.58 -32.65 -13.54
N PRO A 40 0.61 -33.09 -13.11
CA PRO A 40 1.79 -32.24 -13.05
C PRO A 40 2.32 -31.81 -14.44
N ALA A 41 1.90 -32.46 -15.51
CA ALA A 41 2.21 -32.07 -16.89
C ALA A 41 1.21 -31.05 -17.46
N PHE A 42 0.21 -30.62 -16.68
CA PHE A 42 -0.77 -29.64 -17.09
C PHE A 42 -0.59 -28.35 -16.28
N TYR A 43 -0.13 -27.29 -16.95
CA TYR A 43 0.17 -26.01 -16.32
C TYR A 43 -1.07 -25.12 -16.28
N ASP A 44 -1.82 -25.21 -15.18
CA ASP A 44 -3.04 -24.42 -14.97
C ASP A 44 -2.72 -22.91 -14.87
N GLY A 45 -3.38 -22.10 -15.71
CA GLY A 45 -3.25 -20.64 -15.66
C GLY A 45 -3.68 -19.93 -16.95
N ILE A 46 -3.68 -18.60 -16.89
CA ILE A 46 -3.88 -17.71 -18.04
C ILE A 46 -2.69 -16.75 -18.09
N ILE A 47 -1.96 -16.74 -19.20
CA ILE A 47 -0.84 -15.82 -19.43
C ILE A 47 -1.35 -14.65 -20.28
N ALA A 48 -1.32 -13.44 -19.73
CA ALA A 48 -1.68 -12.23 -20.49
C ALA A 48 -0.64 -11.93 -21.57
N PRO A 49 -0.97 -11.10 -22.58
CA PRO A 49 0.00 -10.64 -23.57
C PRO A 49 1.22 -10.00 -22.90
N ARG A 50 2.41 -10.42 -23.32
CA ARG A 50 3.69 -9.91 -22.84
C ARG A 50 4.14 -8.72 -23.68
N ILE A 51 4.58 -7.64 -23.04
CA ILE A 51 4.98 -6.40 -23.72
C ILE A 51 6.05 -5.67 -22.89
N THR A 52 7.00 -4.98 -23.50
CA THR A 52 7.92 -4.11 -22.73
C THR A 52 7.23 -2.81 -22.31
N GLY A 53 7.72 -2.15 -21.26
CA GLY A 53 7.19 -0.86 -20.85
C GLY A 53 7.30 0.21 -21.94
N ASN A 54 8.35 0.17 -22.77
CA ASN A 54 8.50 1.05 -23.92
C ASN A 54 7.47 0.75 -25.00
N GLN A 55 7.30 -0.52 -25.41
CA GLN A 55 6.28 -0.92 -26.39
C GLN A 55 4.85 -0.61 -25.92
N LEU A 56 4.61 -0.66 -24.61
CA LEU A 56 3.34 -0.25 -24.01
C LEU A 56 3.15 1.26 -24.08
N SER A 57 4.22 2.03 -23.92
CA SER A 57 4.24 3.50 -24.00
C SER A 57 4.02 4.01 -25.43
N ASP A 58 4.41 3.23 -26.45
CA ASP A 58 4.19 3.53 -27.87
C ASP A 58 2.72 3.37 -28.31
N LYS A 59 1.86 2.81 -27.44
CA LYS A 59 0.44 2.57 -27.71
C LYS A 59 -0.44 3.54 -26.94
N THR A 60 -1.54 3.95 -27.57
CA THR A 60 -2.58 4.75 -26.91
C THR A 60 -3.81 3.88 -26.66
N TYR A 61 -4.17 3.73 -25.40
CA TYR A 61 -5.38 3.02 -24.97
C TYR A 61 -6.50 4.03 -24.69
N THR A 62 -7.74 3.66 -25.00
CA THR A 62 -8.92 4.50 -24.77
C THR A 62 -9.84 3.86 -23.73
N SER A 63 -10.94 4.52 -23.37
CA SER A 63 -11.97 3.97 -22.48
C SER A 63 -12.49 2.60 -22.91
N SER A 64 -12.47 2.30 -24.22
CA SER A 64 -12.89 1.01 -24.77
C SER A 64 -12.00 -0.17 -24.38
N GLN A 65 -10.77 0.08 -23.92
CA GLN A 65 -9.84 -0.95 -23.43
C GLN A 65 -9.70 -0.95 -21.90
N LYS A 66 -10.58 -0.26 -21.18
CA LYS A 66 -10.60 -0.31 -19.71
C LYS A 66 -10.77 -1.77 -19.25
N GLY A 67 -9.90 -2.19 -18.33
CA GLY A 67 -9.82 -3.57 -17.84
C GLY A 67 -8.88 -4.47 -18.65
N ALA A 68 -8.23 -3.98 -19.71
CA ALA A 68 -7.19 -4.73 -20.41
C ALA A 68 -6.04 -5.08 -19.46
N ILE A 69 -5.53 -6.31 -19.53
CA ILE A 69 -4.44 -6.82 -18.70
C ILE A 69 -3.26 -7.18 -19.59
N VAL A 70 -2.05 -6.81 -19.16
CA VAL A 70 -0.79 -7.19 -19.81
C VAL A 70 0.23 -7.61 -18.77
N TYR A 71 1.16 -8.46 -19.18
CA TYR A 71 2.39 -8.70 -18.43
C TYR A 71 3.50 -7.83 -19.01
N VAL A 72 3.94 -6.83 -18.26
CA VAL A 72 5.04 -5.97 -18.66
C VAL A 72 6.35 -6.67 -18.34
N THR A 73 7.23 -6.85 -19.33
CA THR A 73 8.52 -7.58 -19.17
C THR A 73 9.69 -6.70 -18.74
N SER A 74 9.56 -5.37 -18.80
CA SER A 74 10.60 -4.41 -18.37
C SER A 74 10.01 -3.01 -18.19
N ALA A 75 10.68 -2.15 -17.41
CA ALA A 75 10.25 -0.78 -17.15
C ALA A 75 10.08 0.06 -18.42
N ALA A 76 9.21 1.09 -18.34
CA ALA A 76 9.14 2.14 -19.35
C ALA A 76 10.24 3.18 -19.07
N ASN A 77 11.21 3.31 -19.97
CA ASN A 77 12.32 4.27 -19.84
C ASN A 77 11.87 5.70 -20.12
N ASN A 78 10.93 5.88 -21.05
CA ASN A 78 10.32 7.16 -21.42
C ASN A 78 8.79 7.06 -21.28
N PRO A 79 8.26 7.06 -20.05
CA PRO A 79 6.84 6.82 -19.83
C PRO A 79 5.99 7.98 -20.36
N THR A 80 4.83 7.63 -20.92
CA THR A 80 3.76 8.60 -21.20
C THR A 80 2.92 8.80 -19.94
N VAL A 81 1.89 9.66 -20.04
CA VAL A 81 0.88 9.79 -18.97
C VAL A 81 0.26 8.43 -18.61
N GLN A 82 0.01 7.58 -19.61
CA GLN A 82 -0.61 6.26 -19.39
C GLN A 82 0.33 5.28 -18.71
N THR A 83 1.64 5.31 -19.02
CA THR A 83 2.62 4.33 -18.52
C THR A 83 3.48 4.84 -17.35
N LYS A 84 3.13 5.99 -16.74
CA LYS A 84 3.87 6.59 -15.62
C LYS A 84 4.15 5.66 -14.42
N ASN A 85 3.33 4.64 -14.22
CA ASN A 85 3.48 3.67 -13.12
C ASN A 85 4.25 2.40 -13.53
N VAL A 86 4.61 2.24 -14.79
CA VAL A 86 5.25 1.04 -15.34
C VAL A 86 6.76 1.10 -15.08
N LYS A 87 7.13 0.92 -13.81
CA LYS A 87 8.52 1.10 -13.33
C LYS A 87 9.33 -0.20 -13.27
N GLU A 88 8.66 -1.33 -13.37
CA GLU A 88 9.26 -2.65 -13.23
C GLU A 88 8.41 -3.71 -13.92
N GLU A 89 8.98 -4.89 -14.09
CA GLU A 89 8.29 -6.08 -14.59
C GLU A 89 7.08 -6.44 -13.71
N GLY A 90 6.00 -6.93 -14.33
CA GLY A 90 4.85 -7.47 -13.62
C GLY A 90 3.55 -7.35 -14.38
N TYR A 91 2.45 -7.79 -13.77
CA TYR A 91 1.12 -7.62 -14.34
C TYR A 91 0.60 -6.19 -14.14
N TYR A 92 -0.01 -5.64 -15.18
CA TYR A 92 -0.68 -4.33 -15.14
C TYR A 92 -2.06 -4.43 -15.80
N TYR A 93 -3.03 -3.66 -15.29
CA TYR A 93 -4.30 -3.43 -15.95
C TYR A 93 -4.48 -1.96 -16.32
N PHE A 94 -5.24 -1.70 -17.38
CA PHE A 94 -5.59 -0.34 -17.78
C PHE A 94 -6.88 0.10 -17.06
N ASP A 95 -6.82 1.17 -16.26
CA ASP A 95 -7.98 1.66 -15.50
C ASP A 95 -8.93 2.57 -16.31
N GLY A 96 -8.56 2.84 -17.57
CA GLY A 96 -9.21 3.80 -18.46
C GLY A 96 -8.42 5.09 -18.66
N SER A 97 -7.36 5.31 -17.89
CA SER A 97 -6.48 6.49 -17.96
C SER A 97 -5.01 6.12 -17.88
N ILE A 98 -4.63 5.23 -16.96
CA ILE A 98 -3.25 4.81 -16.72
C ILE A 98 -3.15 3.28 -16.53
N TRP A 99 -1.93 2.77 -16.70
CA TRP A 99 -1.58 1.40 -16.36
C TRP A 99 -1.33 1.31 -14.86
N VAL A 100 -2.08 0.45 -14.19
CA VAL A 100 -1.99 0.21 -12.76
C VAL A 100 -1.44 -1.19 -12.56
N ARG A 101 -0.37 -1.31 -11.76
CA ARG A 101 0.22 -2.61 -11.46
C ARG A 101 -0.75 -3.41 -10.60
N PHE A 102 -0.87 -4.71 -10.85
CA PHE A 102 -1.45 -5.62 -9.88
C PHE A 102 -0.48 -5.71 -8.70
N SER A 103 -0.70 -4.89 -7.68
CA SER A 103 0.01 -5.06 -6.42
C SER A 103 -0.58 -6.27 -5.71
N SER A 104 0.28 -7.20 -5.26
CA SER A 104 -0.05 -7.92 -4.04
C SER A 104 -0.21 -6.86 -2.95
N ALA A 105 -1.44 -6.61 -2.49
CA ALA A 105 -1.59 -5.89 -1.24
C ALA A 105 -0.65 -6.56 -0.23
N LEU A 106 0.13 -5.75 0.49
CA LEU A 106 1.34 -6.08 1.25
C LEU A 106 2.65 -5.88 0.47
N ASP A 107 2.94 -4.62 0.15
CA ASP A 107 4.33 -4.17 0.31
C ASP A 107 4.68 -4.24 1.82
N SER A 108 5.01 -5.48 2.24
CA SER A 108 5.49 -5.84 3.56
C SER A 108 6.89 -5.29 3.83
N THR A 109 7.45 -4.43 2.97
CA THR A 109 8.55 -3.54 3.38
C THR A 109 8.04 -2.41 4.29
N THR A 110 6.72 -2.28 4.46
CA THR A 110 6.08 -1.59 5.60
C THR A 110 6.07 -2.47 6.85
N TYR A 111 7.20 -3.08 7.23
CA TYR A 111 7.43 -3.51 8.62
C TYR A 111 7.82 -2.28 9.47
N SER A 112 6.94 -1.29 9.44
CA SER A 112 6.91 -0.12 10.33
C SER A 112 5.48 0.41 10.30
N GLY A 113 4.58 -0.29 11.01
CA GLY A 113 3.26 0.19 11.40
C GLY A 113 2.39 0.74 10.26
N SER A 114 1.74 -0.13 9.48
CA SER A 114 0.61 0.29 8.64
C SER A 114 -0.65 0.47 9.49
N GLY A 115 -0.56 1.49 10.33
CA GLY A 115 -1.57 2.15 11.12
C GLY A 115 -0.93 3.47 11.49
N ILE A 116 -1.63 4.59 11.31
CA ILE A 116 -1.11 5.97 11.39
C ILE A 116 -0.43 6.32 12.74
N TYR A 117 -0.42 5.39 13.70
CA TYR A 117 0.12 5.50 15.05
C TYR A 117 0.71 4.15 15.54
N ALA A 118 1.41 3.38 14.70
CA ALA A 118 1.90 2.03 15.09
C ALA A 118 3.43 1.84 15.00
N LYS A 119 4.21 2.85 14.61
CA LYS A 119 5.68 2.71 14.56
C LYS A 119 6.28 2.71 15.97
N ILE A 120 6.92 1.60 16.32
CA ILE A 120 7.79 1.48 17.51
C ILE A 120 9.24 1.51 17.04
N ARG A 121 10.05 2.44 17.54
CA ARG A 121 11.48 2.58 17.21
C ARG A 121 12.32 2.51 18.48
N GLU A 122 13.48 1.85 18.42
CA GLU A 122 14.53 2.06 19.44
C GLU A 122 15.46 3.19 18.99
N GLY A 123 15.71 4.20 19.83
CA GLY A 123 16.57 5.32 19.39
C GLY A 123 16.81 6.45 20.39
N SER A 124 17.56 7.44 19.91
CA SER A 124 17.90 8.72 20.57
C SER A 124 17.91 9.85 19.53
N GLY A 125 18.13 11.09 19.96
CA GLY A 125 18.18 12.27 19.07
C GLY A 125 16.81 12.92 18.87
N SER A 126 16.44 13.27 17.65
CA SER A 126 15.15 13.91 17.38
C SER A 126 14.04 12.88 17.15
N VAL A 127 12.81 13.24 17.54
CA VAL A 127 11.60 12.51 17.10
C VAL A 127 11.42 12.68 15.59
N LEU A 128 11.18 11.57 14.90
CA LEU A 128 10.91 11.54 13.46
C LEU A 128 9.42 11.73 13.19
N ASP A 129 9.04 12.07 11.96
CA ASP A 129 7.65 12.37 11.59
C ASP A 129 6.69 11.18 11.79
N ASP A 130 7.22 9.97 11.63
CA ASP A 130 6.47 8.73 11.67
C ASP A 130 6.58 7.99 13.02
N ASP A 131 7.33 8.52 13.98
CA ASP A 131 7.45 7.91 15.32
C ASP A 131 6.10 7.97 16.06
N HIS A 132 5.68 6.85 16.67
CA HIS A 132 4.57 6.83 17.64
C HIS A 132 5.07 6.44 19.03
N THR A 133 5.77 5.31 19.12
CA THR A 133 6.43 4.87 20.35
C THR A 133 7.94 4.84 20.15
N ILE A 134 8.71 5.38 21.10
CA ILE A 134 10.17 5.31 21.08
C ILE A 134 10.66 4.62 22.34
N ILE A 135 11.41 3.54 22.18
CA ILE A 135 12.20 2.90 23.23
C ILE A 135 13.56 3.62 23.29
N LEU A 136 13.78 4.35 24.37
CA LEU A 136 14.88 5.29 24.52
C LEU A 136 16.21 4.56 24.72
N LYS A 137 17.15 4.76 23.78
CA LYS A 137 18.57 4.41 23.92
C LYS A 137 19.42 5.58 24.44
N GLY A 138 18.87 6.79 24.42
CA GLY A 138 19.53 8.03 24.83
C GLY A 138 18.51 9.16 25.01
N ASN A 139 19.00 10.38 25.13
CA ASN A 139 18.14 11.56 25.23
C ASN A 139 17.36 11.76 23.92
N ILE A 140 16.14 12.31 24.02
CA ILE A 140 15.27 12.62 22.88
C ILE A 140 14.87 14.09 22.90
N THR A 141 14.77 14.70 21.72
CA THR A 141 14.25 16.04 21.50
C THR A 141 12.89 15.96 20.79
N LEU A 142 11.84 16.46 21.43
CA LEU A 142 10.52 16.63 20.85
C LEU A 142 10.54 17.73 19.78
N PRO A 143 9.80 17.57 18.66
CA PRO A 143 9.70 18.60 17.63
C PRO A 143 8.79 19.74 18.13
N PRO A 144 8.69 20.87 17.42
CA PRO A 144 7.75 21.92 17.76
C PRO A 144 6.32 21.36 17.84
N PRO A 145 5.52 21.69 18.88
CA PRO A 145 4.18 21.13 19.06
C PRO A 145 3.19 21.56 17.95
N GLY A 146 3.43 22.70 17.30
CA GLY A 146 2.61 23.22 16.21
C GLY A 146 2.77 22.50 14.87
N GLY A 147 2.11 23.05 13.84
CA GLY A 147 2.17 22.54 12.46
C GLY A 147 1.66 21.10 12.35
N LYS A 148 2.46 20.22 11.73
CA LYS A 148 2.12 18.80 11.54
C LYS A 148 2.02 17.98 12.82
N ASN A 149 2.44 18.54 13.96
CA ASN A 149 2.39 17.84 15.25
C ASN A 149 1.12 18.16 16.06
N ILE A 150 0.20 19.01 15.57
CA ILE A 150 -1.07 19.28 16.28
C ILE A 150 -1.86 17.97 16.42
N ASN A 151 -2.37 17.69 17.63
CA ASN A 151 -3.08 16.47 18.02
C ASN A 151 -2.25 15.18 17.92
N ARG A 152 -0.92 15.29 17.80
CA ARG A 152 -0.03 14.13 17.76
C ARG A 152 0.14 13.56 19.16
N ILE A 153 0.11 12.22 19.25
CA ILE A 153 0.42 11.46 20.46
C ILE A 153 1.74 10.72 20.27
N LEU A 154 2.61 10.80 21.27
CA LEU A 154 3.90 10.12 21.35
C LEU A 154 4.03 9.38 22.67
N VAL A 155 4.55 8.16 22.63
CA VAL A 155 4.86 7.36 23.82
C VAL A 155 6.38 7.18 23.90
N LEU A 156 7.02 7.71 24.94
CA LEU A 156 8.46 7.61 25.13
C LEU A 156 8.75 6.73 26.34
N CYS A 157 9.39 5.59 26.12
CA CYS A 157 9.63 4.57 27.13
C CYS A 157 11.12 4.30 27.30
N THR A 158 11.59 4.14 28.53
CA THR A 158 12.94 3.63 28.79
C THR A 158 12.90 2.14 29.12
N ALA A 159 13.77 1.36 28.48
CA ALA A 159 13.94 -0.08 28.74
C ALA A 159 15.23 -0.41 29.52
N ASN A 160 16.08 0.59 29.78
CA ASN A 160 17.41 0.40 30.38
C ASN A 160 17.60 1.30 31.61
N SER A 161 18.61 1.00 32.41
CA SER A 161 19.03 1.83 33.55
C SER A 161 19.41 3.25 33.13
N GLY A 162 19.20 4.20 34.03
CA GLY A 162 19.50 5.61 33.86
C GLY A 162 18.36 6.42 33.23
N GLY A 163 18.03 7.55 33.86
CA GLY A 163 17.04 8.49 33.35
C GLY A 163 17.45 9.05 31.97
N LYS A 164 16.47 9.22 31.10
CA LYS A 164 16.63 9.78 29.75
C LYS A 164 15.97 11.14 29.72
N LEU A 165 16.74 12.14 29.30
CA LEU A 165 16.24 13.51 29.17
C LEU A 165 15.37 13.62 27.92
N ILE A 166 14.17 14.16 28.09
CA ILE A 166 13.29 14.58 27.01
C ILE A 166 13.29 16.09 27.00
N SER A 167 13.86 16.70 25.96
CA SER A 167 13.85 18.15 25.74
C SER A 167 12.83 18.52 24.68
N SER A 168 12.36 19.76 24.71
CA SER A 168 11.59 20.33 23.60
C SER A 168 12.49 21.24 22.75
N SER A 169 12.29 21.21 21.43
CA SER A 169 13.08 21.99 20.48
C SER A 169 12.66 23.47 20.44
N SER A 170 13.60 24.32 20.01
CA SER A 170 13.34 25.71 19.60
C SER A 170 12.55 26.56 20.61
N GLY A 171 12.84 26.42 21.90
CA GLY A 171 12.18 27.19 22.98
C GLY A 171 10.73 26.78 23.27
N SER A 172 10.22 25.74 22.62
CA SER A 172 8.93 25.13 22.98
C SER A 172 9.02 24.52 24.37
N GLN A 173 7.88 24.38 25.05
CA GLN A 173 7.85 23.84 26.40
C GLN A 173 6.98 22.57 26.47
N ILE A 174 7.30 21.74 27.46
CA ILE A 174 6.56 20.57 27.87
C ILE A 174 5.69 21.01 29.06
N TYR A 175 4.40 20.80 28.98
CA TYR A 175 3.50 21.11 30.08
C TYR A 175 3.36 19.91 31.01
N LEU A 176 3.87 20.05 32.23
CA LEU A 176 3.74 19.07 33.30
C LEU A 176 2.47 19.33 34.11
N PRO A 177 1.64 18.31 34.37
CA PRO A 177 0.58 18.43 35.36
C PRO A 177 1.16 18.95 36.69
N LEU A 178 0.49 19.94 37.30
CA LEU A 178 0.84 20.60 38.56
C LEU A 178 2.10 21.50 38.56
N HIS A 179 2.97 21.44 37.55
CA HIS A 179 4.23 22.20 37.52
C HIS A 179 4.32 23.23 36.39
N GLY A 180 3.39 23.21 35.44
CA GLY A 180 3.36 24.16 34.34
C GLY A 180 4.41 23.85 33.26
N PRO A 181 4.76 24.84 32.41
CA PRO A 181 5.60 24.63 31.25
C PRO A 181 7.10 24.61 31.59
N THR A 182 7.80 23.56 31.18
CA THR A 182 9.25 23.37 31.36
C THR A 182 9.95 23.07 30.04
N PRO A 183 11.26 23.37 29.89
CA PRO A 183 11.98 23.07 28.64
C PRO A 183 12.30 21.58 28.47
N SER A 184 12.26 20.81 29.56
CA SER A 184 12.59 19.39 29.56
C SER A 184 11.92 18.63 30.71
N THR A 185 11.93 17.30 30.60
CA THR A 185 11.54 16.34 31.63
C THR A 185 12.42 15.09 31.53
N ILE A 186 12.28 14.14 32.45
CA ILE A 186 13.04 12.88 32.47
C ILE A 186 12.07 11.69 32.45
N VAL A 187 12.38 10.69 31.61
CA VAL A 187 11.81 9.34 31.68
C VAL A 187 12.80 8.46 32.41
N ASN A 188 12.44 7.92 33.59
CA ASN A 188 13.34 7.16 34.44
C ASN A 188 12.69 5.82 34.83
N PRO A 189 13.35 4.67 34.60
CA PRO A 189 12.76 3.35 34.83
C PRO A 189 12.27 3.12 36.27
N ASN A 190 12.76 3.88 37.25
CA ASN A 190 12.41 3.75 38.66
C ASN A 190 11.19 4.59 39.08
N THR A 191 10.84 5.63 38.32
CA THR A 191 9.74 6.56 38.64
C THR A 191 8.64 6.58 37.58
N ASN A 192 9.02 6.35 36.32
CA ASN A 192 8.18 6.38 35.13
C ASN A 192 8.89 5.64 34.00
N LYS A 193 8.50 4.39 33.74
CA LYS A 193 8.99 3.59 32.62
C LYS A 193 8.60 4.22 31.28
N CYS A 194 7.43 4.85 31.21
CA CYS A 194 6.95 5.51 30.00
C CYS A 194 6.23 6.84 30.31
N LEU A 195 6.38 7.81 29.41
CA LEU A 195 5.57 9.03 29.39
C LEU A 195 4.80 9.14 28.07
N THR A 196 3.53 9.52 28.16
CA THR A 196 2.68 9.82 26.99
C THR A 196 2.53 11.32 26.80
N PHE A 197 2.94 11.81 25.63
CA PHE A 197 2.88 13.21 25.24
C PHE A 197 1.76 13.42 24.22
N HIS A 198 0.97 14.47 24.41
CA HIS A 198 -0.05 14.92 23.46
C HIS A 198 0.20 16.39 23.12
N SER A 199 0.38 16.69 21.85
CA SER A 199 0.52 18.08 21.40
C SER A 199 -0.84 18.73 21.14
N LYS A 200 -1.07 19.92 21.72
CA LYS A 200 -2.20 20.79 21.35
C LYS A 200 -1.80 21.99 20.48
N GLY A 201 -0.62 21.93 19.85
CA GLY A 201 -0.10 23.01 19.00
C GLY A 201 0.78 24.04 19.71
N ASN A 202 0.51 24.33 20.99
CA ASN A 202 1.30 25.30 21.78
C ASN A 202 2.31 24.63 22.71
N TYR A 203 1.96 23.47 23.28
CA TYR A 203 2.78 22.68 24.18
C TYR A 203 2.62 21.20 23.92
N TRP A 204 3.63 20.43 24.33
CA TRP A 204 3.50 19.00 24.55
C TRP A 204 3.01 18.73 25.98
N TYR A 205 1.82 18.19 26.13
CA TYR A 205 1.25 17.86 27.43
C TYR A 205 1.59 16.43 27.80
N ILE A 206 2.11 16.23 29.01
CA ILE A 206 2.21 14.88 29.57
C ILE A 206 0.82 14.48 30.07
N THR A 207 0.28 13.41 29.51
CA THR A 207 -1.10 12.94 29.76
C THR A 207 -1.16 11.67 30.58
N SER A 208 -0.07 10.90 30.61
CA SER A 208 0.06 9.72 31.45
C SER A 208 1.53 9.42 31.73
N SER A 209 1.77 8.82 32.89
CA SER A 209 3.04 8.23 33.31
C SER A 209 2.76 6.82 33.81
N TYR A 210 3.52 5.84 33.32
CA TYR A 210 3.47 4.44 33.73
C TYR A 210 4.84 3.98 34.21
#